data_AF-A0A0D9ZWH0-F1
#
_entry.id   AF-A0A0D9ZWH0-F1
#
_cell.length_a   1.000
_cell.length_b   1.000
_cell.length_c   1.000
_cell.angle_alpha   90.00
_cell.angle_beta   90.00
_cell.angle_gamma   90.00
#
_symmetry.space_group_name_H-M   'P 1'
#
loop_
_entity.id
_entity.type
_entity.pdbx_description
1 polymer ?
#
loop_
_entity_poly.entity_id
_entity_poly.type
_entity_poly.pdbx_seq_one_letter_code
_entity_poly.pdbx_strand_id
1 'polypeptide(L)'
;MRITTTTTKSNSNFFFELPEAINITPNQKHELMTTRSWDFLGLKNEPPSELLQRTNYGEDIIIGKIGTDLLPFWRRANGRAPGSSGMR
;
A
#
# COMPACT_ATOMS: atom_id res chain seq x y z
N MET A 1 -12.64 -13.77 -13.51
CA MET A 1 -11.17 -13.65 -13.60
C MET A 1 -10.86 -12.34 -14.32
N ARG A 2 -10.03 -11.46 -13.74
CA ARG A 2 -9.61 -10.19 -14.37
C ARG A 2 -8.14 -10.32 -14.75
N ILE A 3 -7.83 -10.20 -16.03
CA ILE A 3 -6.47 -10.25 -16.56
C ILE A 3 -6.08 -8.80 -16.90
N THR A 4 -4.97 -8.33 -16.33
CA THR A 4 -4.40 -7.01 -16.65
C THR A 4 -3.19 -7.19 -17.55
N THR A 5 -3.15 -6.48 -18.67
CA THR A 5 -2.05 -6.54 -19.64
C THR A 5 -1.39 -5.17 -19.78
N THR A 6 -0.06 -5.13 -19.84
CA THR A 6 0.72 -3.90 -20.06
C THR A 6 1.05 -3.77 -21.55
N THR A 7 0.75 -2.63 -22.15
CA THR A 7 1.04 -2.34 -23.57
C THR A 7 1.47 -0.88 -23.75
N THR A 8 2.07 -0.56 -24.90
CA THR A 8 2.36 0.83 -25.27
C THR A 8 1.10 1.53 -25.77
N LYS A 9 1.06 2.87 -25.66
CA LYS A 9 -0.09 3.66 -26.12
C LYS A 9 -0.36 3.50 -27.62
N SER A 10 0.67 3.30 -28.45
CA SER A 10 0.50 3.05 -29.88
C SER A 10 -0.23 1.74 -30.18
N ASN A 11 -0.12 0.76 -29.28
CA ASN A 11 -0.65 -0.58 -29.46
C ASN A 11 -1.95 -0.81 -28.66
N SER A 12 -2.47 0.21 -27.96
CA SER A 12 -3.72 0.08 -27.18
C SER A 12 -4.94 -0.09 -28.07
N ASN A 13 -4.92 0.46 -29.29
CA ASN A 13 -6.05 0.39 -30.23
C ASN A 13 -6.38 -1.05 -30.63
N PHE A 14 -5.36 -1.91 -30.72
CA PHE A 14 -5.55 -3.34 -30.98
C PHE A 14 -6.47 -4.01 -29.94
N PHE A 15 -6.36 -3.61 -28.66
CA PHE A 15 -7.18 -4.19 -27.60
C PHE A 15 -8.63 -3.69 -27.63
N PHE A 16 -8.89 -2.49 -28.17
CA PHE A 16 -10.26 -1.99 -28.34
C PHE A 16 -11.07 -2.78 -29.38
N GLU A 17 -10.38 -3.44 -30.30
CA GLU A 17 -10.99 -4.22 -31.38
C GLU A 17 -11.24 -5.69 -30.99
N LEU A 18 -10.76 -6.13 -29.81
CA LEU A 18 -10.97 -7.50 -29.32
C LEU A 18 -12.39 -7.64 -28.73
N PRO A 19 -13.24 -8.55 -29.25
CA PRO A 19 -14.60 -8.75 -28.75
C PRO A 19 -14.64 -9.24 -27.29
N GLU A 20 -13.55 -9.79 -26.76
CA GLU A 20 -13.43 -10.22 -25.36
C GLU A 20 -13.09 -9.05 -24.41
N ALA A 21 -12.72 -7.88 -24.92
CA ALA A 21 -12.35 -6.73 -24.11
C ALA A 21 -13.60 -6.00 -23.59
N ILE A 22 -13.93 -6.22 -22.31
CA ILE A 22 -15.11 -5.61 -21.68
C ILE A 22 -14.84 -4.16 -21.23
N ASN A 23 -13.61 -3.82 -20.83
CA ASN A 23 -13.22 -2.46 -20.43
C ASN A 23 -11.70 -2.26 -20.51
N ILE A 24 -11.27 -1.13 -21.07
CA ILE A 24 -9.86 -0.72 -21.14
C ILE A 24 -9.70 0.59 -20.38
N THR A 25 -8.91 0.56 -19.31
CA THR A 25 -8.57 1.76 -18.52
C THR A 25 -7.07 2.02 -18.64
N PRO A 26 -6.65 3.21 -19.11
CA PRO A 26 -5.23 3.57 -19.14
C PRO A 26 -4.61 3.49 -17.76
N ASN A 27 -3.39 2.98 -17.68
CA ASN A 27 -2.64 3.03 -16.43
C ASN A 27 -2.39 4.50 -16.04
N GLN A 28 -2.70 4.84 -14.79
CA GLN A 28 -2.51 6.19 -14.27
C GLN A 28 -1.36 6.19 -13.28
N LYS A 29 -0.50 7.21 -13.39
CA LYS A 29 0.49 7.48 -12.34
C LYS A 29 -0.22 8.20 -11.21
N HIS A 30 -0.17 7.62 -10.02
CA HIS A 30 -0.63 8.28 -8.79
C HIS A 30 0.57 8.89 -8.07
N GLU A 31 0.42 10.11 -7.57
CA GLU A 31 1.41 10.70 -6.69
C GLU A 31 1.30 10.09 -5.29
N LEU A 32 2.44 9.81 -4.67
CA LEU A 32 2.47 9.30 -3.30
C LEU A 32 2.12 10.45 -2.34
N MET A 33 0.93 10.38 -1.76
CA MET A 33 0.58 11.22 -0.62
C MET A 33 1.20 10.62 0.64
N THR A 34 2.31 11.17 1.11
CA THR A 34 2.86 10.84 2.43
C THR A 34 2.33 11.83 3.45
N THR A 35 1.33 11.43 4.22
CA THR A 35 0.90 12.16 5.42
C THR A 35 1.52 11.50 6.66
N ARG A 36 1.86 12.29 7.68
CA ARG A 36 2.14 11.72 8.99
C ARG A 36 0.83 11.09 9.48
N SER A 37 0.90 9.83 9.91
CA SER A 37 -0.30 9.02 10.20
C SER A 37 -1.23 9.68 11.22
N TRP A 38 -0.69 10.41 12.20
CA TRP A 38 -1.48 11.11 13.21
C TRP A 38 -2.25 12.31 12.62
N ASP A 39 -1.59 13.14 11.82
CA ASP A 39 -2.21 14.29 11.14
C ASP A 39 -3.29 13.82 10.14
N PHE A 40 -3.06 12.69 9.46
CA PHE A 40 -4.03 12.07 8.55
C PHE A 40 -5.31 11.60 9.26
N LEU A 41 -5.16 11.02 10.46
CA LEU A 41 -6.28 10.51 11.24
C LEU A 41 -6.99 11.59 12.07
N GLY A 42 -6.52 12.84 12.01
CA GLY A 42 -7.01 13.93 12.86
C GLY A 42 -6.73 13.69 14.36
N LEU A 43 -5.72 12.88 14.68
CA LEU A 43 -5.35 12.51 16.04
C LEU A 43 -4.22 13.41 16.52
N LYS A 44 -4.29 13.84 17.78
CA LYS A 44 -3.17 14.53 18.43
C LYS A 44 -1.97 13.57 18.48
N ASN A 45 -0.75 14.10 18.34
CA ASN A 45 0.49 13.34 18.48
C ASN A 45 0.79 12.87 19.92
N GLU A 46 -0.17 13.03 20.83
CA GLU A 46 -0.14 12.42 22.16
C GLU A 46 -1.02 11.17 22.12
N PRO A 47 -0.47 9.97 22.34
CA PRO A 47 -1.29 8.77 22.42
C PRO A 47 -2.26 8.96 23.60
N PRO A 48 -3.58 8.98 23.37
CA PRO A 48 -4.51 9.06 24.49
C PRO A 48 -4.32 7.76 25.28
N SER A 49 -4.00 7.88 26.56
CA SER A 49 -3.63 6.77 27.45
C SER A 49 -4.60 5.59 27.41
N GLU A 50 -5.85 5.85 27.03
CA GLU A 50 -6.92 4.86 26.99
C GLU A 50 -7.39 4.44 25.59
N LEU A 51 -7.06 5.15 24.50
CA LEU A 51 -7.64 4.81 23.17
C LEU A 51 -7.24 3.40 22.73
N LEU A 52 -5.96 3.04 22.88
CA LEU A 52 -5.47 1.72 22.53
C LEU A 52 -6.13 0.62 23.36
N GLN A 53 -6.37 0.86 24.66
CA GLN A 53 -7.05 -0.09 25.54
C GLN A 53 -8.53 -0.23 25.17
N ARG A 54 -9.22 0.89 24.90
CA ARG A 54 -10.63 0.92 24.49
C ARG A 54 -10.89 0.20 23.18
N THR A 55 -9.93 0.19 22.26
CA THR A 55 -10.05 -0.52 20.97
C THR A 55 -9.51 -1.95 21.03
N ASN A 56 -9.24 -2.48 22.23
CA ASN A 56 -8.50 -3.73 22.44
C ASN A 56 -7.27 -3.86 21.53
N TYR A 57 -6.48 -2.80 21.43
CA TYR A 57 -5.28 -2.71 20.60
C TYR A 57 -5.49 -3.03 19.10
N GLY A 58 -6.74 -2.98 18.62
CA GLY A 58 -7.09 -3.35 17.26
C GLY A 58 -7.24 -4.86 17.05
N GLU A 59 -7.56 -5.63 18.10
CA GLU A 59 -7.93 -7.05 17.98
C GLU A 59 -9.02 -7.22 16.89
N ASP A 60 -8.87 -8.27 16.09
CA ASP A 60 -9.74 -8.61 14.96
C ASP A 60 -9.87 -7.56 13.85
N ILE A 61 -8.99 -6.55 13.80
CA ILE A 61 -8.94 -5.54 12.73
C ILE A 61 -7.77 -5.80 11.78
N ILE A 62 -8.07 -5.87 10.49
CA ILE A 62 -7.06 -5.96 9.42
C ILE A 62 -6.91 -4.60 8.73
N ILE A 63 -5.71 -4.01 8.75
CA ILE A 63 -5.39 -2.75 8.06
C ILE A 63 -4.52 -3.02 6.84
N GLY A 64 -5.10 -2.83 5.64
CA GLY A 64 -4.36 -2.90 4.38
C GLY A 64 -3.62 -1.59 4.09
N LYS A 65 -2.28 -1.62 4.05
CA LYS A 65 -1.45 -0.47 3.65
C LYS A 65 -0.80 -0.73 2.30
N ILE A 66 -1.12 0.09 1.31
CA ILE A 66 -0.43 0.13 0.02
C ILE A 66 0.49 1.35 0.03
N GLY A 67 1.81 1.12 -0.01
CA GLY A 67 2.81 2.19 0.04
C GLY A 67 4.20 1.65 -0.29
N THR A 68 5.17 2.55 -0.39
CA THR A 68 6.52 2.20 -0.85
C THR A 68 7.34 1.43 0.18
N ASP A 69 7.18 1.72 1.48
CA ASP A 69 8.23 1.38 2.44
C ASP A 69 7.71 0.85 3.78
N LEU A 70 7.78 -0.47 3.96
CA LEU A 70 7.69 -1.14 5.27
C LEU A 70 9.08 -1.61 5.74
N LEU A 71 9.94 -2.04 4.80
CA LEU A 71 11.28 -2.57 5.09
C LEU A 71 12.25 -1.56 5.75
N PRO A 72 12.34 -0.28 5.30
CA PRO A 72 13.16 0.72 5.99
C PRO A 72 12.67 1.02 7.42
N PHE A 73 11.34 0.97 7.65
CA PHE A 73 10.76 1.08 8.99
C PHE A 73 11.18 -0.10 9.87
N TRP A 74 11.03 -1.34 9.39
CA TRP A 74 11.43 -2.53 10.14
C TRP A 74 12.91 -2.49 10.56
N ARG A 75 13.80 -2.08 9.65
CA ARG A 75 15.23 -1.93 9.94
C ARG A 75 15.49 -0.89 11.03
N ARG A 76 14.82 0.27 10.98
CA ARG A 76 14.96 1.30 12.02
C ARG A 76 14.46 0.82 13.38
N ALA A 77 13.33 0.13 13.42
CA ALA A 77 12.73 -0.34 14.67
C ALA A 77 13.50 -1.51 15.30
N ASN A 78 14.09 -2.40 14.49
CA ASN A 78 14.67 -3.66 14.97
C ASN A 78 16.18 -3.78 14.73
N GLY A 79 16.83 -2.73 14.22
CA GLY A 79 18.24 -2.72 13.84
C GLY A 79 18.59 -3.57 12.61
N ARG A 80 17.67 -4.40 12.10
CA ARG A 80 17.90 -5.32 10.98
C ARG A 80 16.64 -5.57 10.16
N ALA A 81 16.83 -6.04 8.93
CA ALA A 81 15.72 -6.47 8.09
C ALA A 81 15.19 -7.84 8.56
N PRO A 82 13.87 -8.10 8.47
CA PRO A 82 13.33 -9.43 8.67
C PRO A 82 14.01 -10.43 7.72
N GLY A 83 14.34 -11.63 8.21
CA GLY A 83 14.98 -12.67 7.41
C GLY A 83 16.49 -12.51 7.17
N SER A 84 17.14 -11.48 7.71
CA SER A 84 18.60 -11.28 7.56
C SER A 84 19.43 -12.18 8.50
N SER A 85 19.10 -13.48 8.60
CA SER A 85 19.92 -14.45 9.33
C SER A 85 21.03 -14.96 8.41
N GLY A 86 22.26 -14.51 8.66
CA GLY A 86 23.50 -15.19 8.24
C GLY A 86 23.62 -15.62 6.77
N MET A 87 23.80 -14.67 5.86
CA MET A 87 24.68 -14.92 4.71
C MET A 87 26.08 -14.52 5.16
N ARG A 88 26.88 -15.51 5.57
CA ARG A 88 28.34 -15.41 5.54
C ARG A 88 28.80 -15.69 4.12
#